data_AF-A0A923QFT6-F1
#
_entry.id   AF-A0A923QFT6-F1
#
_cell.length_a   1.000
_cell.length_b   1.000
_cell.length_c   1.000
_cell.angle_alpha   90.00
_cell.angle_beta   90.00
_cell.angle_gamma   90.00
#
_symmetry.space_group_name_H-M   'P 1'
#
loop_
_entity.id
_entity.type
_entity.pdbx_description
1 polymer ?
#
loop_
_entity_poly.entity_id
_entity_poly.type
_entity_poly.pdbx_seq_one_letter_code
_entity_poly.pdbx_strand_id
1 'polypeptide(L)'
;MKDSQILSTFQELPVPHQAPAAQPRRSALVFDACSVGVVLRAVLFVEAVVATGAMFGSSSVLEWVQRTAMLTGGALPATLSWLVAACSLKNLLARLADRAQYVAGAALGALAGLYGCLVLRLVGFVDPAPWLACAFGGALLASLLVAALVLRARGRTPAATAARLSELQSRIRPHFLFNTLNSAIALVRAEPAKAEALLEDLSDLFRHALVDHGESVTLREEITLAQR
;
A
#
# COMPACT_ATOMS: atom_id res chain seq x y z
N MET A 1 36.73 31.89 11.00
CA MET A 1 37.14 30.53 10.57
C MET A 1 37.70 29.81 11.79
N LYS A 2 37.30 28.55 11.97
CA LYS A 2 37.68 27.58 13.03
C LYS A 2 36.91 27.71 14.35
N ASP A 3 35.75 27.05 14.41
CA ASP A 3 35.19 26.44 15.63
C ASP A 3 34.43 25.15 15.26
N SER A 4 35.05 24.31 14.43
CA SER A 4 34.51 23.00 14.03
C SER A 4 34.85 21.87 15.02
N GLN A 5 35.43 22.18 16.19
CA GLN A 5 35.89 21.18 17.16
C GLN A 5 34.81 20.71 18.16
N ILE A 6 33.72 21.46 18.36
CA ILE A 6 32.69 21.09 19.36
C ILE A 6 31.76 19.99 18.84
N LEU A 7 31.65 19.80 17.52
CA LEU A 7 30.79 18.78 16.90
C LEU A 7 31.42 17.37 16.84
N SER A 8 32.68 17.20 17.22
CA SER A 8 33.39 15.91 17.12
C SER A 8 33.14 14.96 18.29
N THR A 9 32.70 15.46 19.44
CA THR A 9 32.66 14.65 20.69
C THR A 9 31.42 13.77 20.80
N PHE A 10 30.38 14.00 19.98
CA PHE A 10 29.16 13.18 19.98
C PHE A 10 29.23 11.92 19.11
N GLN A 11 30.38 11.65 18.46
CA GLN A 11 30.48 10.63 17.43
C GLN A 11 31.03 9.27 17.92
N GLU A 12 31.36 9.12 19.22
CA GLU A 12 31.99 7.92 19.79
C GLU A 12 31.22 7.28 20.96
N LEU A 13 29.89 7.26 20.92
CA LEU A 13 29.13 6.35 21.77
C LEU A 13 28.96 5.00 21.05
N PRO A 14 29.38 3.87 21.62
CA PRO A 14 29.06 2.56 21.06
C PRO A 14 27.56 2.37 21.19
N VAL A 15 26.84 2.59 20.08
CA VAL A 15 25.42 2.25 19.96
C VAL A 15 25.33 0.73 20.17
N PRO A 16 24.59 0.23 21.18
CA PRO A 16 24.21 -1.16 21.20
C PRO A 16 23.30 -1.34 19.99
N HIS A 17 23.84 -1.88 18.89
CA HIS A 17 23.06 -2.26 17.71
C HIS A 17 22.19 -3.47 18.05
N GLN A 18 21.17 -3.28 18.88
CA GLN A 18 19.92 -3.99 18.67
C GLN A 18 19.17 -3.17 17.63
N ALA A 19 19.51 -3.44 16.37
CA ALA A 19 18.64 -3.06 15.27
C ALA A 19 17.23 -3.55 15.64
N PRO A 20 16.20 -2.67 15.69
CA PRO A 20 14.85 -3.14 15.90
C PRO A 20 14.60 -4.22 14.87
N ALA A 21 14.28 -5.42 15.34
CA ALA A 21 14.07 -6.60 14.51
C ALA A 21 13.25 -6.15 13.32
N ALA A 22 13.87 -6.14 12.13
CA ALA A 22 13.27 -5.61 10.93
C ALA A 22 11.92 -6.30 10.80
N GLN A 23 10.83 -5.57 11.11
CA GLN A 23 9.49 -6.10 10.97
C GLN A 23 9.45 -6.67 9.56
N PRO A 24 9.15 -7.97 9.39
CA PRO A 24 9.28 -8.63 8.11
C PRO A 24 8.53 -7.75 7.14
N ARG A 25 9.26 -7.16 6.17
CA ARG A 25 8.69 -6.31 5.13
C ARG A 25 7.51 -7.13 4.62
N ARG A 26 6.29 -6.76 5.01
CA ARG A 26 5.08 -7.31 4.41
C ARG A 26 5.15 -6.78 3.01
N SER A 27 5.84 -7.52 2.15
CA SER A 27 5.92 -7.32 0.72
C SER A 27 4.47 -7.13 0.31
N ALA A 28 4.12 -5.90 -0.07
CA ALA A 28 2.78 -5.56 -0.50
C ALA A 28 2.45 -6.55 -1.60
N LEU A 29 1.63 -7.55 -1.26
CA LEU A 29 1.38 -8.68 -2.13
C LEU A 29 0.74 -8.10 -3.39
N VAL A 30 1.34 -8.45 -4.53
CA VAL A 30 0.89 -8.06 -5.87
C VAL A 30 -0.61 -8.39 -6.09
N PHE A 31 -1.15 -9.32 -5.31
CA PHE A 31 -2.54 -9.78 -5.33
C PHE A 31 -3.27 -9.49 -4.02
N ASP A 32 -3.61 -8.22 -3.75
CA ASP A 32 -4.68 -7.88 -2.79
C ASP A 32 -6.06 -7.87 -3.50
N ALA A 33 -6.26 -8.88 -4.36
CA ALA A 33 -7.44 -9.05 -5.21
C ALA A 33 -8.72 -9.37 -4.42
N CYS A 34 -8.59 -9.63 -3.11
CA CYS A 34 -9.70 -10.04 -2.25
C CYS A 34 -10.45 -8.86 -1.63
N SER A 35 -10.01 -7.64 -1.91
CA SER A 35 -10.75 -6.44 -1.54
C SER A 35 -11.91 -6.21 -2.52
N VAL A 36 -13.10 -5.91 -1.98
CA VAL A 36 -14.30 -5.61 -2.78
C VAL A 36 -14.02 -4.53 -3.83
N GLY A 37 -13.19 -3.55 -3.49
CA GLY A 37 -12.80 -2.48 -4.41
C GLY A 37 -11.93 -2.93 -5.58
N VAL A 38 -11.18 -4.05 -5.49
CA VAL A 38 -10.46 -4.62 -6.63
C VAL A 38 -11.39 -5.43 -7.51
N VAL A 39 -12.28 -6.23 -6.90
CA VAL A 39 -13.31 -7.01 -7.62
C VAL A 39 -14.17 -6.09 -8.49
N LEU A 40 -14.71 -5.02 -7.92
CA LEU A 40 -15.55 -4.06 -8.65
C LEU A 40 -14.80 -3.44 -9.84
N ARG A 41 -13.54 -3.02 -9.66
CA ARG A 41 -12.73 -2.42 -10.73
C ARG A 41 -12.42 -3.43 -11.83
N ALA A 42 -12.10 -4.68 -11.46
CA ALA A 42 -11.82 -5.73 -12.43
C ALA A 42 -13.05 -6.07 -13.27
N VAL A 43 -14.21 -6.24 -12.63
CA VAL A 43 -15.47 -6.50 -13.32
C VAL A 43 -15.83 -5.32 -14.23
N LEU A 44 -15.84 -4.08 -13.73
CA LEU A 44 -16.13 -2.90 -14.55
C LEU A 44 -15.18 -2.74 -15.73
N PHE A 45 -13.88 -3.02 -15.54
CA PHE A 45 -12.90 -2.96 -16.61
C PHE A 45 -13.21 -3.99 -17.71
N VAL A 46 -13.47 -5.25 -17.32
CA VAL A 46 -13.74 -6.31 -18.31
C VAL A 46 -15.08 -6.07 -19.00
N GLU A 47 -16.14 -5.70 -18.28
CA GLU A 47 -17.44 -5.40 -18.88
C GLU A 47 -17.36 -4.19 -19.82
N ALA A 48 -16.56 -3.17 -19.50
CA ALA A 48 -16.32 -2.06 -20.42
C ALA A 48 -15.65 -2.53 -21.72
N VAL A 49 -14.60 -3.38 -21.61
CA VAL A 49 -13.94 -3.94 -22.80
C VAL A 49 -14.90 -4.82 -23.61
N VAL A 50 -15.71 -5.65 -22.96
CA VAL A 50 -16.71 -6.49 -23.63
C VAL A 50 -17.76 -5.64 -24.33
N ALA A 51 -18.29 -4.61 -23.67
CA ALA A 51 -19.27 -3.69 -24.25
C ALA A 51 -18.69 -2.93 -25.46
N THR A 52 -17.45 -2.45 -25.37
CA THR A 52 -16.75 -1.83 -26.52
C THR A 52 -16.52 -2.83 -27.65
N GLY A 53 -16.08 -4.06 -27.34
CA GLY A 53 -15.92 -5.12 -28.33
C GLY A 53 -17.23 -5.50 -29.01
N ALA A 54 -18.35 -5.50 -28.28
CA ALA A 54 -19.68 -5.78 -28.80
C ALA A 54 -20.13 -4.74 -29.85
N MET A 55 -19.70 -3.47 -29.72
CA MET A 55 -20.07 -2.40 -30.66
C MET A 55 -19.67 -2.69 -32.09
N PHE A 56 -18.53 -3.37 -32.30
CA PHE A 56 -18.04 -3.70 -33.64
C PHE A 56 -18.95 -4.67 -34.41
N GLY A 57 -19.77 -5.45 -33.69
CA GLY A 57 -20.69 -6.42 -34.27
C GLY A 57 -22.15 -5.99 -34.22
N SER A 58 -22.44 -4.72 -33.89
CA SER A 58 -23.80 -4.22 -33.71
C SER A 58 -24.10 -3.05 -34.65
N SER A 59 -25.22 -3.13 -35.35
CA SER A 59 -25.72 -2.09 -36.25
C SER A 59 -26.67 -1.11 -35.56
N SER A 60 -27.27 -1.52 -34.44
CA SER A 60 -28.22 -0.73 -33.65
C SER A 60 -27.89 -0.76 -32.16
N VAL A 61 -28.39 0.23 -31.41
CA VAL A 61 -28.20 0.31 -29.94
C VAL A 61 -28.86 -0.88 -29.23
N LEU A 62 -30.02 -1.32 -29.71
CA LEU A 62 -30.72 -2.47 -29.12
C LEU A 62 -29.93 -3.77 -29.32
N GLU A 63 -29.40 -3.99 -30.53
CA GLU A 63 -28.54 -5.13 -30.84
C GLU A 63 -27.25 -5.10 -30.01
N TRP A 64 -26.65 -3.92 -29.85
CA TRP A 64 -25.48 -3.72 -28.97
C TRP A 64 -25.77 -4.12 -27.53
N VAL A 65 -26.90 -3.67 -26.96
CA VAL A 65 -27.30 -4.00 -25.58
C VAL A 65 -27.56 -5.50 -25.44
N GLN A 66 -28.28 -6.12 -26.38
CA GLN A 66 -28.56 -7.56 -26.36
C GLN A 66 -27.27 -8.39 -26.47
N ARG A 67 -26.38 -8.02 -27.38
CA ARG A 67 -25.08 -8.67 -27.58
C ARG A 67 -24.20 -8.54 -26.34
N THR A 68 -24.15 -7.36 -25.73
CA THR A 68 -23.40 -7.11 -24.49
C THR A 68 -23.97 -7.97 -23.36
N ALA A 69 -25.30 -8.00 -23.17
CA ALA A 69 -25.94 -8.80 -22.13
C ALA A 69 -25.63 -10.31 -22.26
N MET A 70 -25.64 -10.84 -23.49
CA MET A 70 -25.28 -12.24 -23.74
C MET A 70 -23.79 -12.50 -23.44
N LEU A 71 -22.89 -11.61 -23.87
CA LEU A 71 -21.46 -11.74 -23.61
C LEU A 71 -21.12 -11.65 -22.11
N THR A 72 -21.80 -10.77 -21.36
CA THR A 72 -21.68 -10.67 -19.90
C THR A 72 -22.01 -12.01 -19.22
N GLY A 73 -22.95 -12.79 -19.76
CA GLY A 73 -23.27 -14.14 -19.27
C GLY A 73 -22.09 -15.11 -19.26
N GLY A 74 -21.08 -14.93 -20.11
CA GLY A 74 -19.82 -15.67 -20.08
C GLY A 74 -18.67 -14.91 -19.42
N ALA A 75 -18.56 -13.61 -19.65
CA ALA A 75 -17.46 -12.78 -19.16
C ALA A 75 -17.50 -12.60 -17.63
N LEU A 76 -18.67 -12.38 -17.04
CA LEU A 76 -18.82 -12.17 -15.61
C LEU A 76 -18.42 -13.41 -14.79
N PRO A 77 -18.93 -14.63 -15.04
CA PRO A 77 -18.49 -15.81 -14.29
C PRO A 77 -17.01 -16.15 -14.56
N ALA A 78 -16.49 -15.88 -15.76
CA ALA A 78 -15.06 -16.00 -16.06
C ALA A 78 -14.20 -15.07 -15.21
N THR A 79 -14.55 -13.78 -15.12
CA THR A 79 -13.79 -12.82 -14.32
C THR A 79 -13.86 -13.12 -12.82
N LEU A 80 -15.03 -13.50 -12.31
CA LEU A 80 -15.18 -13.87 -10.91
C LEU A 80 -14.40 -15.15 -10.57
N SER A 81 -14.45 -16.18 -11.41
CA SER A 81 -13.67 -17.41 -11.19
C SER A 81 -12.16 -17.14 -11.21
N TRP A 82 -11.68 -16.28 -12.12
CA TRP A 82 -10.29 -15.83 -12.12
C TRP A 82 -9.90 -15.10 -10.81
N LEU A 83 -10.72 -14.16 -10.34
CA LEU A 83 -10.47 -13.42 -9.10
C LEU A 83 -10.45 -14.35 -7.88
N VAL A 84 -11.39 -15.29 -7.79
CA VAL A 84 -11.46 -16.29 -6.72
C VAL A 84 -10.25 -17.22 -6.75
N ALA A 85 -9.85 -17.67 -7.94
CA ALA A 85 -8.65 -18.49 -8.12
C ALA A 85 -7.39 -17.71 -7.70
N ALA A 86 -7.22 -16.47 -8.16
CA ALA A 86 -6.10 -15.62 -7.79
C ALA A 86 -6.05 -15.36 -6.27
N CYS A 87 -7.22 -15.16 -5.63
CA CYS A 87 -7.34 -14.97 -4.20
C CYS A 87 -6.99 -16.22 -3.38
N SER A 88 -7.54 -17.37 -3.74
CA SER A 88 -7.29 -18.64 -3.03
C SER A 88 -5.83 -19.08 -3.15
N LEU A 89 -5.21 -18.84 -4.31
CA LEU A 89 -3.83 -19.22 -4.60
C LEU A 89 -2.80 -18.16 -4.16
N LYS A 90 -3.23 -17.04 -3.55
CA LYS A 90 -2.35 -15.90 -3.21
C LYS A 90 -1.13 -16.27 -2.37
N ASN A 91 -1.30 -17.17 -1.39
CA ASN A 91 -0.23 -17.58 -0.49
C ASN A 91 0.82 -18.44 -1.20
N LEU A 92 0.41 -19.17 -2.24
CA LEU A 92 1.30 -19.95 -3.09
C LEU A 92 2.02 -19.02 -4.08
N LEU A 93 1.29 -18.12 -4.74
CA LEU A 93 1.86 -17.12 -5.66
C LEU A 93 2.89 -16.22 -4.97
N ALA A 94 2.66 -15.86 -3.71
CA ALA A 94 3.58 -15.07 -2.91
C ALA A 94 4.99 -15.68 -2.76
N ARG A 95 5.10 -17.01 -2.88
CA ARG A 95 6.38 -17.74 -2.76
C ARG A 95 7.17 -17.75 -4.06
N LEU A 96 6.54 -17.40 -5.18
CA LEU A 96 7.17 -17.36 -6.50
C LEU A 96 7.81 -16.00 -6.79
N ALA A 97 8.84 -16.00 -7.64
CA ALA A 97 9.46 -14.78 -8.14
C ALA A 97 8.47 -13.93 -8.96
N ASP A 98 8.70 -12.62 -9.02
CA ASP A 98 7.80 -11.65 -9.69
C ASP A 98 7.40 -12.07 -11.11
N ARG A 99 8.36 -12.53 -11.92
CA ARG A 99 8.10 -12.99 -13.30
C ARG A 99 7.13 -14.18 -13.33
N ALA A 100 7.30 -15.13 -12.42
CA ALA A 100 6.45 -16.30 -12.34
C ALA A 100 5.04 -15.95 -11.84
N GLN A 101 4.89 -14.91 -11.00
CA GLN A 101 3.57 -14.40 -10.60
C GLN A 101 2.79 -13.82 -11.79
N TYR A 102 3.45 -13.05 -12.68
CA TYR A 102 2.81 -12.54 -13.90
C TYR A 102 2.37 -13.66 -14.84
N VAL A 103 3.26 -14.66 -15.05
CA VAL A 103 2.94 -15.81 -15.91
C VAL A 103 1.78 -16.62 -15.33
N ALA A 104 1.77 -16.86 -14.02
CA ALA A 104 0.67 -17.55 -13.36
C ALA A 104 -0.65 -16.77 -13.49
N GLY A 105 -0.62 -15.45 -13.31
CA GLY A 105 -1.79 -14.59 -13.49
C GLY A 105 -2.35 -14.63 -14.92
N ALA A 106 -1.46 -14.58 -15.92
CA ALA A 106 -1.83 -14.69 -17.34
C ALA A 106 -2.40 -16.08 -17.68
N ALA A 107 -1.81 -17.15 -17.16
CA ALA A 107 -2.29 -18.51 -17.36
C ALA A 107 -3.69 -18.73 -16.74
N LEU A 108 -3.91 -18.25 -15.52
CA LEU A 108 -5.23 -18.26 -14.89
C LEU A 108 -6.25 -17.44 -15.71
N GLY A 109 -5.83 -16.30 -16.25
CA GLY A 109 -6.65 -15.49 -17.16
C GLY A 109 -7.03 -16.24 -18.44
N ALA A 110 -6.09 -16.97 -19.05
CA ALA A 110 -6.37 -17.80 -20.22
C ALA A 110 -7.41 -18.88 -19.94
N LEU A 111 -7.25 -19.58 -18.81
CA LEU A 111 -8.21 -20.61 -18.37
C LEU A 111 -9.60 -20.03 -18.12
N ALA A 112 -9.67 -18.85 -17.49
CA ALA A 112 -10.94 -18.16 -17.28
C ALA A 112 -11.60 -17.73 -18.60
N GLY A 113 -10.82 -17.23 -19.56
CA GLY A 113 -11.31 -16.90 -20.91
C GLY A 113 -11.87 -18.12 -21.65
N LEU A 114 -11.17 -19.26 -21.58
CA LEU A 114 -11.66 -20.54 -22.10
C LEU A 114 -12.97 -20.96 -21.44
N TYR A 115 -13.07 -20.83 -20.11
CA TYR A 115 -14.29 -21.10 -19.36
C TYR A 115 -15.45 -20.19 -19.80
N GLY A 116 -15.22 -18.88 -19.97
CA GLY A 116 -16.25 -17.96 -20.46
C GLY A 116 -16.76 -18.35 -21.85
N CYS A 117 -15.88 -18.77 -22.76
CA CYS A 117 -16.29 -19.23 -24.08
C CYS A 117 -16.95 -20.62 -24.07
N LEU A 118 -16.56 -21.50 -23.15
CA LEU A 118 -17.30 -22.74 -22.90
C LEU A 118 -18.75 -22.43 -22.49
N VAL A 119 -18.94 -21.49 -21.55
CA VAL A 119 -20.29 -21.06 -21.12
C VAL A 119 -21.10 -20.50 -22.28
N LEU A 120 -20.53 -19.59 -23.07
CA LEU A 120 -21.24 -19.00 -24.21
C LEU A 120 -21.55 -20.03 -25.31
N ARG A 121 -20.69 -21.03 -25.50
CA ARG A 121 -20.93 -22.15 -26.42
C ARG A 121 -22.08 -23.02 -25.93
N LEU A 122 -22.14 -23.35 -24.63
CA LEU A 122 -23.22 -24.16 -24.07
C LEU A 122 -24.60 -23.49 -24.22
N VAL A 123 -24.64 -22.15 -24.26
CA VAL A 123 -25.86 -21.36 -24.50
C VAL A 123 -26.15 -21.20 -26.00
N GLY A 124 -25.27 -21.67 -26.90
CA GLY A 124 -25.45 -21.59 -28.35
C GLY A 124 -25.19 -20.22 -28.95
N PHE A 125 -24.50 -19.32 -28.23
CA PHE A 125 -24.22 -17.96 -28.70
C PHE A 125 -23.02 -17.87 -29.66
N VAL A 126 -22.05 -18.78 -29.52
CA VAL A 126 -20.83 -18.84 -30.34
C VAL A 126 -20.61 -20.26 -30.84
N ASP A 127 -20.85 -20.47 -32.14
CA ASP A 127 -20.52 -21.70 -32.87
C ASP A 127 -19.90 -21.38 -34.25
N PRO A 128 -18.68 -21.87 -34.55
CA PRO A 128 -17.77 -22.57 -33.64
C PRO A 128 -17.18 -21.61 -32.58
N ALA A 129 -16.97 -22.12 -31.36
CA ALA A 129 -16.37 -21.32 -30.29
C ALA A 129 -14.91 -20.91 -30.61
N PRO A 130 -14.56 -19.62 -30.53
CA PRO A 130 -13.23 -19.12 -30.90
C PRO A 130 -12.20 -19.31 -29.76
N TRP A 131 -11.90 -20.56 -29.42
CA TRP A 131 -11.10 -20.93 -28.24
C TRP A 131 -9.78 -20.16 -28.09
N LEU A 132 -9.02 -19.99 -29.18
CA LEU A 132 -7.75 -19.26 -29.15
C LEU A 132 -7.95 -17.79 -28.79
N ALA A 133 -8.95 -17.12 -29.40
CA ALA A 133 -9.24 -15.72 -29.12
C ALA A 133 -9.66 -15.54 -27.65
N CYS A 134 -10.43 -16.47 -27.09
CA CYS A 134 -10.84 -16.43 -25.70
C CYS A 134 -9.67 -16.63 -24.73
N ALA A 135 -8.77 -17.57 -25.03
CA ALA A 135 -7.57 -17.81 -24.23
C ALA A 135 -6.64 -16.59 -24.23
N PHE A 136 -6.32 -16.03 -25.41
CA PHE A 136 -5.47 -14.85 -25.50
C PHE A 136 -6.13 -13.59 -24.94
N GLY A 137 -7.43 -13.41 -25.17
CA GLY A 137 -8.19 -12.29 -24.60
C GLY A 137 -8.22 -12.34 -23.08
N GLY A 138 -8.51 -13.51 -22.50
CA GLY A 138 -8.46 -13.72 -21.06
C GLY A 138 -7.07 -13.48 -20.46
N ALA A 139 -6.02 -14.02 -21.10
CA ALA A 139 -4.64 -13.80 -20.69
C ALA A 139 -4.23 -12.31 -20.72
N LEU A 140 -4.61 -11.60 -21.80
CA LEU A 140 -4.31 -10.19 -21.99
C LEU A 140 -5.00 -9.33 -20.93
N LEU A 141 -6.31 -9.50 -20.73
CA LEU A 141 -7.07 -8.73 -19.74
C LEU A 141 -6.58 -8.98 -18.32
N ALA A 142 -6.30 -10.23 -17.96
CA ALA A 142 -5.71 -10.57 -16.68
C ALA A 142 -4.32 -9.92 -16.51
N SER A 143 -3.47 -9.96 -17.53
CA SER A 143 -2.13 -9.35 -17.48
C SER A 143 -2.21 -7.83 -17.30
N LEU A 144 -3.11 -7.15 -18.02
CA LEU A 144 -3.34 -5.71 -17.88
C LEU A 144 -3.83 -5.34 -16.47
N LEU A 145 -4.79 -6.10 -15.93
CA LEU A 145 -5.29 -5.90 -14.58
C LEU A 145 -4.19 -6.09 -13.53
N VAL A 146 -3.42 -7.18 -13.64
CA VAL A 146 -2.30 -7.46 -12.72
C VAL A 146 -1.25 -6.35 -12.81
N ALA A 147 -0.86 -5.93 -14.02
CA ALA A 147 0.07 -4.82 -14.20
C ALA A 147 -0.44 -3.52 -13.56
N ALA A 148 -1.72 -3.17 -13.78
CA ALA A 148 -2.33 -1.99 -13.19
C ALA A 148 -2.36 -2.04 -11.64
N LEU A 149 -2.66 -3.21 -11.07
CA LEU A 149 -2.64 -3.41 -9.62
C LEU A 149 -1.23 -3.28 -9.04
N VAL A 150 -0.21 -3.83 -9.71
CA VAL A 150 1.19 -3.70 -9.30
C VAL A 150 1.65 -2.26 -9.35
N LEU A 151 1.37 -1.54 -10.44
CA LEU A 151 1.73 -0.13 -10.58
C LEU A 151 1.08 0.69 -9.46
N ARG A 152 -0.19 0.42 -9.15
CA ARG A 152 -0.90 1.09 -8.05
C ARG A 152 -0.33 0.74 -6.68
N ALA A 153 0.07 -0.51 -6.47
CA ALA A 153 0.72 -0.94 -5.22
C ALA A 153 2.05 -0.21 -5.03
N ARG A 154 2.88 -0.14 -6.09
CA ARG A 154 4.16 0.59 -6.11
C ARG A 154 3.98 2.10 -5.90
N GLY A 155 2.88 2.69 -6.36
CA GLY A 155 2.59 4.11 -6.14
C GLY A 155 2.18 4.46 -4.69
N ARG A 156 1.67 3.49 -3.92
CA ARG A 156 1.23 3.72 -2.53
C ARG A 156 2.32 3.57 -1.48
N THR A 157 3.34 2.76 -1.76
CA THR A 157 4.46 2.55 -0.84
C THR A 157 5.20 3.85 -0.48
N PRO A 158 5.55 4.77 -1.40
CA PRO A 158 6.28 6.00 -1.03
C PRO A 158 5.44 6.94 -0.15
N ALA A 159 4.15 7.11 -0.45
CA ALA A 159 3.25 7.99 0.29
C ALA A 159 3.04 7.53 1.75
N ALA A 160 2.94 6.21 1.98
CA ALA A 160 2.82 5.66 3.33
C ALA A 160 4.10 5.85 4.16
N THR A 161 5.29 5.72 3.54
CA THR A 161 6.56 6.04 4.23
C THR A 161 6.70 7.52 4.52
N ALA A 162 6.36 8.41 3.58
CA ALA A 162 6.44 9.85 3.79
C ALA A 162 5.48 10.34 4.89
N ALA A 163 4.27 9.79 4.94
CA ALA A 163 3.29 10.10 5.99
C ALA A 163 3.75 9.62 7.38
N ARG A 164 4.33 8.42 7.48
CA ARG A 164 4.92 7.93 8.75
C ARG A 164 6.12 8.77 9.19
N LEU A 165 6.93 9.23 8.24
CA LEU A 165 8.06 10.10 8.54
C LEU A 165 7.60 11.47 9.03
N SER A 166 6.52 12.01 8.46
CA SER A 166 5.90 13.27 8.91
C SER A 166 5.25 13.12 10.29
N GLU A 167 4.59 12.00 10.59
CA GLU A 167 4.01 11.72 11.92
C GLU A 167 5.09 11.57 13.01
N LEU A 168 6.20 10.91 12.69
CA LEU A 168 7.34 10.82 13.60
C LEU A 168 8.02 12.18 13.80
N GLN A 169 8.15 12.98 12.74
CA GLN A 169 8.68 14.34 12.83
C GLN A 169 7.75 15.29 13.57
N SER A 170 6.42 15.10 13.52
CA SER A 170 5.47 15.97 14.22
C SER A 170 5.42 15.75 15.73
N ARG A 171 5.98 14.65 16.24
CA ARG A 171 6.06 14.38 17.69
C ARG A 171 7.11 15.23 18.40
N ILE A 172 8.05 15.83 17.67
CA ILE A 172 8.96 16.86 18.21
C ILE A 172 8.48 18.20 17.67
N ARG A 173 7.74 18.97 18.48
CA ARG A 173 7.26 20.30 18.08
C ARG A 173 8.46 21.26 18.09
N PRO A 174 9.11 21.54 16.93
CA PRO A 174 10.43 22.17 16.92
C PRO A 174 10.38 23.60 17.48
N HIS A 175 9.21 24.24 17.31
CA HIS A 175 8.95 25.58 17.80
C HIS A 175 9.02 25.69 19.33
N PHE A 176 8.64 24.64 20.08
CA PHE A 176 8.78 24.67 21.53
C PHE A 176 10.25 24.70 21.92
N LEU A 177 11.07 23.83 21.32
CA LEU A 177 12.51 23.78 21.56
C LEU A 177 13.18 25.14 21.25
N PHE A 178 12.90 25.71 20.07
CA PHE A 178 13.49 27.00 19.69
C PHE A 178 13.04 28.14 20.60
N ASN A 179 11.78 28.16 21.02
CA ASN A 179 11.29 29.15 21.97
C ASN A 179 11.97 29.03 23.33
N THR A 180 12.08 27.81 23.87
CA THR A 180 12.68 27.59 25.19
C THR A 180 14.17 27.94 25.17
N LEU A 181 14.89 27.61 24.10
CA LEU A 181 16.30 28.01 23.92
C LEU A 181 16.45 29.54 23.81
N ASN A 182 15.57 30.21 23.06
CA ASN A 182 15.60 31.68 22.95
C ASN A 182 15.29 32.37 24.29
N SER A 183 14.36 31.81 25.06
CA SER A 183 14.11 32.26 26.44
C SER A 183 15.36 32.08 27.31
N ALA A 184 16.00 30.91 27.27
CA ALA A 184 17.24 30.69 28.03
C ALA A 184 18.34 31.69 27.63
N ILE A 185 18.56 31.92 26.33
CA ILE A 185 19.53 32.92 25.82
C ILE A 185 19.24 34.32 26.35
N ALA A 186 17.96 34.72 26.42
CA ALA A 186 17.58 36.02 26.97
C ALA A 186 17.89 36.12 28.48
N LEU A 187 17.75 35.02 29.24
CA LEU A 187 18.05 34.98 30.67
C LEU A 187 19.55 34.90 30.99
N VAL A 188 20.40 34.38 30.11
CA VAL A 188 21.84 34.16 30.40
C VAL A 188 22.57 35.41 30.92
N ARG A 189 22.23 36.61 30.42
CA ARG A 189 22.89 37.86 30.85
C ARG A 189 22.24 38.52 32.06
N ALA A 190 20.94 38.33 32.25
CA ALA A 190 20.17 39.02 33.29
C ALA A 190 20.07 38.19 34.57
N GLU A 191 19.84 36.88 34.43
CA GLU A 191 19.57 35.94 35.52
C GLU A 191 20.16 34.56 35.19
N PRO A 192 21.50 34.40 35.26
CA PRO A 192 22.19 33.20 34.77
C PRO A 192 21.74 31.91 35.47
N ALA A 193 21.48 31.97 36.78
CA ALA A 193 21.00 30.82 37.55
C ALA A 193 19.63 30.31 37.07
N LYS A 194 18.74 31.21 36.60
CA LYS A 194 17.45 30.81 36.04
C LYS A 194 17.58 30.23 34.63
N ALA A 195 18.53 30.72 33.83
CA ALA A 195 18.81 30.18 32.51
C ALA A 195 19.35 28.74 32.60
N GLU A 196 20.22 28.48 33.58
CA GLU A 196 20.78 27.16 33.85
C GLU A 196 19.68 26.16 34.24
N ALA A 197 18.82 26.51 35.21
CA ALA A 197 17.68 25.68 35.59
C ALA A 197 16.74 25.37 34.42
N LEU A 198 16.44 26.38 33.58
CA LEU A 198 15.58 26.20 32.39
C LEU A 198 16.17 25.23 31.36
N LEU A 199 17.50 25.21 31.21
CA LEU A 199 18.21 24.30 30.30
C LEU A 199 18.32 22.88 30.88
N GLU A 200 18.48 22.74 32.20
CA GLU A 200 18.42 21.45 32.89
C GLU A 200 17.02 20.83 32.75
N ASP A 201 15.96 21.59 33.05
CA ASP A 201 14.57 21.14 32.91
C ASP A 201 14.23 20.73 31.47
N LEU A 202 14.73 21.48 30.49
CA LEU A 202 14.56 21.15 29.08
C LEU A 202 15.28 19.84 28.71
N SER A 203 16.48 19.63 29.25
CA SER A 203 17.27 18.42 29.02
C SER A 203 16.62 17.19 29.65
N ASP A 204 16.05 17.33 30.84
CA ASP A 204 15.31 16.26 31.51
C ASP A 204 13.99 15.95 30.82
N LEU A 205 13.26 16.96 30.35
CA LEU A 205 12.05 16.77 29.54
C LEU A 205 12.34 15.98 28.26
N PHE A 206 13.42 16.30 27.54
CA PHE A 206 13.81 15.54 26.34
C PHE A 206 14.31 14.15 26.67
N ARG A 207 15.02 13.96 27.79
CA ARG A 207 15.44 12.64 28.27
C ARG A 207 14.22 11.75 28.48
N HIS A 208 13.15 12.25 29.10
CA HIS A 208 11.92 11.48 29.31
C HIS A 208 11.11 11.29 28.01
N ALA A 209 11.04 12.31 27.14
CA ALA A 209 10.29 12.22 25.88
C ALA A 209 10.96 11.34 24.80
N LEU A 210 12.27 11.11 24.90
CA LEU A 210 13.05 10.27 23.97
C LEU A 210 13.31 8.85 24.51
N VAL A 211 13.05 8.59 25.78
CA VAL A 211 13.01 7.23 26.33
C VAL A 211 11.73 6.56 25.80
N ASP A 212 11.92 5.45 25.10
CA ASP A 212 10.92 4.74 24.31
C ASP A 212 9.63 4.43 25.11
N HIS A 213 8.49 5.02 24.72
CA HIS A 213 7.16 4.69 25.26
C HIS A 213 6.63 3.38 24.63
N GLY A 214 7.41 2.31 24.75
CA GLY A 214 7.08 0.98 24.24
C GLY A 214 6.12 0.18 25.12
N GLU A 215 5.93 0.58 26.38
CA GLU A 215 5.04 -0.10 27.32
C GLU A 215 3.95 0.83 27.85
N SER A 216 2.72 0.33 27.92
CA SER A 216 1.58 1.05 28.48
C SER A 216 1.84 1.42 29.94
N VAL A 217 1.94 2.71 30.22
CA VAL A 217 2.12 3.27 31.57
C VAL A 217 0.75 3.45 32.22
N THR A 218 0.66 3.27 33.54
CA THR A 218 -0.61 3.38 34.24
C THR A 218 -1.02 4.84 34.44
N LEU A 219 -2.32 5.15 34.44
CA LEU A 219 -2.85 6.51 34.65
C LEU A 219 -2.33 7.17 35.95
N ARG A 220 -2.02 6.35 36.96
CA ARG A 220 -1.46 6.82 38.24
C ARG A 220 -0.06 7.42 38.06
N GLU A 221 0.77 6.79 37.23
CA GLU A 221 2.14 7.23 36.96
C GLU A 221 2.15 8.55 36.19
N GLU A 222 1.24 8.73 35.22
CA GLU A 222 1.07 10.01 34.51
C GLU A 222 0.65 11.15 35.46
N ILE A 223 -0.26 10.90 36.40
CA ILE A 223 -0.72 11.91 37.36
C ILE A 223 0.41 12.34 38.30
N THR A 224 1.25 11.41 38.76
CA THR A 224 2.41 11.75 39.61
C THR A 224 3.48 12.55 38.89
N LEU A 225 3.65 12.37 37.58
CA LEU A 225 4.60 13.14 36.78
C LEU A 225 4.13 14.59 36.58
N ALA A 226 2.82 14.80 36.37
CA ALA A 226 2.24 16.12 36.15
C ALA A 226 2.13 17.01 37.40
N GLN A 227 2.39 16.45 38.60
CA GLN A 227 2.29 17.15 39.88
C GLN A 227 3.65 17.55 40.47
N ARG A 228 4.76 17.20 39.81
CA ARG A 228 6.09 17.74 40.14
C ARG A 228 6.35 18.99 39.32
#